data_AF-K6E363-F1
#
_entry.id   AF-K6E363-F1
#
_cell.length_a   1.000
_cell.length_b   1.000
_cell.length_c   1.000
_cell.angle_alpha   90.00
_cell.angle_beta   90.00
_cell.angle_gamma   90.00
#
_symmetry.space_group_name_H-M   'P 1'
#
loop_
_entity.id
_entity.type
_entity.pdbx_description
1 polymer ?
#
loop_
_entity_poly.entity_id
_entity_poly.type
_entity_poly.pdbx_seq_one_letter_code
_entity_poly.pdbx_strand_id
1 'polypeptide(L)'
;MDKLMFIETGMGIDVHGQNITKAAVRAVKNAIHYNSMPGIRSVLPENSLDNMKVNVKLAVPCEKEILDIQAVKEALPYGSVTVEVMDGGMMTTSG
;
A
#
# COMPACT_ATOMS: atom_id res chain seq x y z
N MET A 1 -0.51 -0.54 -23.47
CA MET A 1 -1.67 -0.17 -22.64
C MET A 1 -1.51 -0.91 -21.32
N ASP A 2 -1.49 -0.18 -20.20
CA ASP A 2 -1.42 -0.84 -18.90
C ASP A 2 -2.76 -1.52 -18.59
N LYS A 3 -2.73 -2.79 -18.19
CA LYS A 3 -3.92 -3.59 -17.89
C LYS A 3 -4.01 -3.79 -16.38
N LEU A 4 -5.12 -3.34 -15.78
CA LEU A 4 -5.41 -3.60 -14.38
C LEU A 4 -5.75 -5.08 -14.18
N MET A 5 -4.93 -5.77 -13.40
CA MET A 5 -5.09 -7.22 -13.15
C MET A 5 -6.03 -7.49 -11.98
N PHE A 6 -5.82 -6.79 -10.87
CA PHE A 6 -6.61 -6.90 -9.65
C PHE A 6 -6.44 -5.64 -8.79
N ILE A 7 -7.30 -5.50 -7.79
CA ILE A 7 -7.22 -4.47 -6.76
C ILE A 7 -7.29 -5.18 -5.41
N GLU A 8 -6.35 -4.85 -4.52
CA GLU A 8 -6.36 -5.29 -3.13
C GLU A 8 -6.60 -4.07 -2.23
N THR A 9 -7.48 -4.21 -1.26
CA THR A 9 -7.87 -3.12 -0.35
C THR A 9 -7.59 -3.50 1.08
N GLY A 10 -7.08 -2.56 1.86
CA GLY A 10 -6.82 -2.76 3.27
C GLY A 10 -6.91 -1.47 4.06
N MET A 11 -6.96 -1.60 5.38
CA MET A 11 -6.98 -0.49 6.33
C MET A 11 -5.89 -0.70 7.38
N GLY A 12 -5.32 0.41 7.83
CA GLY A 12 -4.38 0.42 8.94
C GLY A 12 -4.70 1.58 9.87
N ILE A 13 -4.57 1.32 11.17
CA ILE A 13 -4.90 2.28 12.23
C ILE A 13 -3.69 2.38 13.16
N ASP A 14 -3.36 3.58 13.59
CA ASP A 14 -2.51 3.80 14.77
C ASP A 14 -3.34 4.37 15.91
N VAL A 15 -3.61 3.53 16.93
CA VAL A 15 -4.56 3.83 18.01
C VAL A 15 -3.98 4.67 19.16
N HIS A 16 -2.67 4.91 19.17
CA HIS A 16 -2.00 5.55 20.31
C HIS A 16 -1.11 6.75 19.95
N GLY A 17 -0.64 6.87 18.71
CA GLY A 17 0.57 7.65 18.45
C GLY A 17 0.54 8.59 17.24
N GLN A 18 -0.65 8.94 16.72
CA GLN A 18 -0.84 9.83 15.55
C GLN A 18 0.16 9.57 14.40
N ASN A 19 0.67 8.34 14.29
CA ASN A 19 1.75 8.03 13.39
C ASN A 19 1.17 7.56 12.06
N ILE A 20 1.10 8.51 11.11
CA ILE A 20 0.47 8.26 9.82
C ILE A 20 1.23 7.19 9.01
N THR A 21 2.56 7.15 9.13
CA THR A 21 3.40 6.13 8.48
C THR A 21 3.07 4.73 8.98
N LYS A 22 2.93 4.56 10.29
CA LYS A 22 2.58 3.28 10.89
C LYS A 22 1.19 2.82 10.48
N ALA A 23 0.21 3.74 10.42
CA ALA A 23 -1.12 3.45 9.91
C ALA A 23 -1.07 3.07 8.42
N ALA A 24 -0.32 3.80 7.60
CA ALA A 24 -0.16 3.52 6.16
C ALA A 24 0.50 2.16 5.88
N VAL A 25 1.60 1.84 6.56
CA VAL A 25 2.28 0.53 6.45
C VAL A 25 1.35 -0.60 6.88
N ARG A 26 0.55 -0.40 7.92
CA ARG A 26 -0.48 -1.37 8.33
C ARG A 26 -1.55 -1.56 7.26
N ALA A 27 -1.98 -0.49 6.59
CA ALA A 27 -2.98 -0.56 5.52
C ALA A 27 -2.47 -1.37 4.32
N VAL A 28 -1.23 -1.11 3.88
CA VAL A 28 -0.60 -1.87 2.79
C VAL A 28 -0.43 -3.33 3.15
N LYS A 29 0.08 -3.63 4.35
CA LYS A 29 0.20 -5.02 4.81
C LYS A 29 -1.15 -5.70 4.88
N ASN A 30 -2.16 -5.05 5.45
CA ASN A 30 -3.52 -5.58 5.53
C ASN A 30 -4.10 -5.89 4.15
N ALA A 31 -3.84 -5.05 3.14
CA ALA A 31 -4.33 -5.26 1.78
C ALA A 31 -3.79 -6.55 1.15
N ILE A 32 -2.49 -6.84 1.31
CA ILE A 32 -1.82 -7.94 0.62
C ILE A 32 -1.75 -9.25 1.42
N HIS A 33 -1.93 -9.21 2.75
CA HIS A 33 -1.58 -10.34 3.61
C HIS A 33 -2.52 -11.55 3.47
N TYR A 34 -3.75 -11.34 3.00
CA TYR A 34 -4.78 -12.38 2.92
C TYR A 34 -4.90 -13.02 1.54
N ASN A 35 -4.09 -12.56 0.57
CA ASN A 35 -4.12 -13.06 -0.79
C ASN A 35 -2.81 -13.78 -1.13
N SER A 36 -2.90 -14.82 -1.96
CA SER A 36 -1.75 -15.48 -2.55
C SER A 36 -2.00 -15.71 -4.02
N MET A 37 -1.04 -15.30 -4.86
CA MET A 37 -1.14 -15.39 -6.32
C MET A 37 0.08 -16.11 -6.90
N PRO A 38 0.25 -17.42 -6.62
CA PRO A 38 1.43 -18.17 -7.06
C PRO A 38 1.59 -18.19 -8.60
N GLY A 39 0.46 -18.10 -9.32
CA GLY A 39 0.43 -18.08 -10.79
C GLY A 39 0.75 -16.73 -11.43
N ILE A 40 0.84 -15.63 -10.66
CA ILE A 40 1.01 -14.28 -11.27
C ILE A 40 2.30 -14.17 -12.08
N ARG A 41 3.32 -14.94 -11.69
CA ARG A 41 4.62 -14.97 -12.36
C ARG A 41 4.49 -15.33 -13.84
N SER A 42 3.58 -16.24 -14.23
CA SER A 42 3.49 -16.72 -15.62
C SER A 42 2.88 -15.71 -16.60
N VAL A 43 2.26 -14.65 -16.08
CA VAL A 43 1.64 -13.59 -16.89
C VAL A 43 2.45 -12.29 -16.90
N LEU A 44 3.57 -12.26 -16.18
CA LEU A 44 4.49 -11.12 -16.14
C LEU A 44 5.59 -11.26 -17.20
N PRO A 45 6.12 -10.14 -17.73
CA PRO A 45 7.28 -10.18 -18.61
C PRO A 45 8.44 -10.96 -17.98
N GLU A 46 9.11 -11.77 -18.79
CA GLU A 46 10.26 -12.60 -18.38
C GLU A 46 9.97 -13.58 -17.22
N ASN A 47 8.69 -13.78 -16.90
CA ASN A 47 8.27 -14.50 -15.72
C ASN A 47 8.96 -13.96 -14.44
N SER A 48 9.12 -12.65 -14.28
CA SER A 48 9.72 -12.06 -13.06
C SER A 48 8.71 -11.28 -12.23
N LEU A 49 8.73 -11.46 -10.91
CA LEU A 49 7.91 -10.68 -9.98
C LEU A 49 8.38 -9.22 -9.88
N ASP A 50 9.63 -8.94 -10.23
CA ASP A 50 10.18 -7.57 -10.26
C ASP A 50 9.52 -6.71 -11.35
N ASN A 51 9.00 -7.37 -12.39
CA ASN A 51 8.27 -6.73 -13.49
C ASN A 51 6.80 -6.43 -13.13
N MET A 52 6.35 -6.75 -11.92
CA MET A 52 5.04 -6.35 -11.43
C MET A 52 5.02 -4.84 -11.22
N LYS A 53 4.03 -4.16 -11.80
CA LYS A 53 3.77 -2.74 -11.51
C LYS A 53 2.74 -2.64 -10.39
N VAL A 54 3.10 -1.99 -9.29
CA VAL A 54 2.22 -1.81 -8.13
C VAL A 54 1.94 -0.34 -7.94
N ASN A 55 0.68 0.06 -8.06
CA ASN A 55 0.25 1.42 -7.73
C ASN A 55 -0.52 1.43 -6.41
N VAL A 56 0.07 2.03 -5.38
CA VAL A 56 -0.54 2.19 -4.06
C VAL A 56 -1.28 3.52 -4.04
N LYS A 57 -2.62 3.48 -3.95
CA LYS A 57 -3.43 4.66 -3.67
C LYS A 57 -3.75 4.70 -2.19
N LEU A 58 -3.23 5.71 -1.49
CA LEU A 58 -3.30 5.80 -0.05
C LEU A 58 -4.02 7.08 0.40
N ALA A 59 -5.15 6.91 1.06
CA ALA A 59 -5.89 8.01 1.67
C ALA A 59 -5.50 8.15 3.15
N VAL A 60 -5.05 9.34 3.56
CA VAL A 60 -4.66 9.64 4.95
C VAL A 60 -5.32 10.94 5.44
N PRO A 61 -5.65 11.05 6.74
CA PRO A 61 -6.54 12.11 7.25
C PRO A 61 -5.88 13.47 7.46
N CYS A 62 -4.56 13.53 7.64
CA CYS A 62 -3.82 14.77 7.86
C CYS A 62 -2.34 14.57 7.49
N GLU A 63 -1.59 15.68 7.48
CA GLU A 63 -0.13 15.72 7.52
C GLU A 63 0.56 14.78 6.52
N LYS A 64 0.06 14.71 5.29
CA LYS A 64 0.59 13.82 4.23
C LYS A 64 2.09 14.04 3.99
N GLU A 65 2.57 15.24 4.27
CA GLU A 65 3.93 15.70 4.09
C GLU A 65 4.93 14.98 4.99
N ILE A 66 4.48 14.43 6.14
CA ILE A 66 5.33 13.66 7.08
C ILE A 66 5.25 12.15 6.84
N LEU A 67 4.49 11.70 5.83
CA LEU A 67 4.39 10.28 5.49
C LEU A 67 5.74 9.78 4.95
N ASP A 68 6.28 8.74 5.58
CA ASP A 68 7.44 8.04 5.04
C ASP A 68 7.01 7.12 3.88
N ILE A 69 7.11 7.66 2.67
CA ILE A 69 6.79 6.95 1.43
C ILE A 69 7.69 5.73 1.24
N GLN A 70 8.93 5.77 1.72
CA GLN A 70 9.87 4.68 1.55
C GLN A 70 9.47 3.49 2.44
N ALA A 71 9.08 3.75 3.69
CA ALA A 71 8.54 2.72 4.58
C ALA A 71 7.26 2.05 4.00
N VAL A 72 6.40 2.83 3.33
CA VAL A 72 5.22 2.30 2.63
C VAL A 72 5.61 1.39 1.47
N LYS A 73 6.61 1.77 0.66
CA LYS A 73 7.11 0.96 -0.46
C LYS A 73 7.74 -0.35 0.03
N GLU A 74 8.53 -0.30 1.10
CA GLU A 74 9.20 -1.46 1.70
C GLU A 74 8.23 -2.49 2.30
N ALA A 75 6.97 -2.10 2.54
CA ALA A 75 5.93 -3.04 2.98
C ALA A 75 5.51 -4.02 1.86
N LEU A 76 5.81 -3.73 0.60
CA LEU A 76 5.49 -4.57 -0.55
C LEU A 76 6.70 -5.45 -0.92
N PRO A 77 6.53 -6.77 -1.05
CA PRO A 77 7.66 -7.69 -1.23
C PRO A 77 8.27 -7.69 -2.64
N TYR A 78 7.51 -7.27 -3.66
CA TYR A 78 7.92 -7.38 -5.07
C TYR A 78 7.38 -6.22 -5.90
N GLY A 79 8.02 -6.00 -7.05
CA GLY A 79 7.55 -5.11 -8.10
C GLY A 79 8.05 -3.67 -7.99
N SER A 80 7.77 -2.91 -9.04
CA SER A 80 8.02 -1.47 -9.12
C SER A 80 6.86 -0.72 -8.50
N VAL A 81 7.09 -0.10 -7.34
CA VAL A 81 6.04 0.52 -6.52
C VAL A 81 5.96 2.03 -6.73
N THR A 82 4.78 2.52 -7.09
CA THR A 82 4.38 3.94 -7.02
C THR A 82 3.40 4.16 -5.88
N VAL A 83 3.47 5.32 -5.22
CA VAL A 83 2.57 5.69 -4.13
C VAL A 83 1.92 7.02 -4.47
N GLU A 84 0.60 7.03 -4.58
CA GLU A 84 -0.24 8.22 -4.72
C GLU A 84 -0.93 8.48 -3.39
N VAL A 85 -0.64 9.63 -2.77
CA VAL A 85 -1.23 10.02 -1.48
C VAL A 85 -2.35 11.03 -1.72
N MET A 86 -3.50 10.84 -1.10
CA MET A 86 -4.66 11.72 -1.22
C MET A 86 -5.33 11.98 0.13
N ASP A 87 -6.16 13.03 0.20
CA ASP A 87 -7.01 13.29 1.36
C ASP A 87 -8.03 12.16 1.55
N GLY A 88 -8.23 11.73 2.79
CA GLY A 88 -9.27 10.79 3.16
C GLY A 88 -8.94 10.05 4.46
N GLY A 89 -9.39 8.80 4.62
CA GLY A 89 -9.22 8.09 5.89
C GLY A 89 -9.97 8.78 7.04
N MET A 90 -9.47 8.63 8.27
CA MET A 90 -10.12 9.23 9.45
C MET A 90 -9.12 9.50 10.57
N MET A 91 -9.18 10.70 11.15
CA MET A 91 -8.56 11.02 12.43
C MET A 91 -9.67 11.19 13.47
N THR A 92 -9.48 10.58 14.64
CA THR A 92 -10.37 10.73 15.79
C THR A 92 -9.56 11.16 17.00
N THR A 93 -10.14 12.00 17.86
CA THR A 93 -9.53 12.30 19.15
C THR A 93 -9.47 11.03 19.99
N SER A 94 -8.41 10.88 20.79
CA SER A 94 -8.49 10.00 21.96
C SER A 94 -9.59 10.55 22.86
N GLY A 95 -10.44 9.66 23.39
CA GLY A 95 -11.56 10.03 24.25
C GLY A 95 -11.18 10.93 25.42
#